data_AF-A0A382GXV9-F1
#
_entry.id   AF-A0A382GXV9-F1
#
_cell.length_a   1.000
_cell.length_b   1.000
_cell.length_c   1.000
_cell.angle_alpha   90.00
_cell.angle_beta   90.00
_cell.angle_gamma   90.00
#
_symmetry.space_group_name_H-M   'P 1'
#
loop_
_entity.id
_entity.type
_entity.pdbx_description
1 polymer ?
#
loop_
_entity_poly.entity_id
_entity_poly.type
_entity_poly.pdbx_seq_one_letter_code
_entity_poly.pdbx_strand_id
1 'polypeptide(L)'
;ILGWLANSIVGGLLFSVGWFLVMKSKLNNVIISLDMSLFEYMIPYLLCFSSVALLTTLVKMNGDTESEDRSLPALYGKMPTLILSLIFICVSFVVALQHGDPLASTAALVSIPFFVFTVIRRFEKDVLRAIRYPIFILNFFTLSIYPWLSVPLLITFYLSKYYYWHRFDLHYPTFLVDHD
;
A
#
# COMPACT_ATOMS: atom_id res chain seq x y z
N ILE A 1 8.11 -10.80 10.85
CA ILE A 1 6.79 -10.37 11.38
C ILE A 1 6.83 -8.89 11.77
N LEU A 2 7.84 -8.45 12.54
CA LEU A 2 7.94 -7.08 13.06
C LEU A 2 7.91 -5.99 11.97
N GLY A 3 8.63 -6.16 10.85
CA GLY A 3 8.67 -5.16 9.77
C GLY A 3 7.34 -4.94 9.05
N TRP A 4 6.54 -5.99 8.89
CA TRP A 4 5.19 -5.88 8.32
C TRP A 4 4.26 -5.10 9.27
N LEU A 5 4.24 -5.46 10.55
CA LEU A 5 3.45 -4.76 11.57
C LEU A 5 3.87 -3.30 11.71
N ALA A 6 5.17 -3.02 11.73
CA ALA A 6 5.69 -1.66 11.79
C ALA A 6 5.20 -0.82 10.61
N ASN A 7 5.25 -1.35 9.39
CA ASN A 7 4.72 -0.67 8.21
C ASN A 7 3.21 -0.42 8.36
N SER A 8 2.43 -1.41 8.79
CA SER A 8 0.97 -1.24 8.96
C SER A 8 0.62 -0.19 10.01
N ILE A 9 1.40 -0.09 11.10
CA ILE A 9 1.23 0.96 12.12
C ILE A 9 1.53 2.33 11.51
N VAL A 10 2.62 2.48 10.75
CA VAL A 10 2.94 3.73 10.05
C VAL A 10 1.82 4.14 9.09
N GLY A 11 1.22 3.18 8.38
CA GLY A 11 0.05 3.42 7.53
C GLY A 11 -1.14 3.98 8.31
N GLY A 12 -1.46 3.41 9.47
CA GLY A 12 -2.51 3.92 10.36
C GLY A 12 -2.23 5.32 10.89
N LEU A 13 -0.97 5.59 11.27
CA LEU A 13 -0.55 6.92 11.70
C LEU A 13 -0.73 7.96 10.59
N LEU A 14 -0.30 7.67 9.36
CA LEU A 14 -0.49 8.56 8.22
C LEU A 14 -1.98 8.83 7.93
N PHE A 15 -2.82 7.79 8.00
CA PHE A 15 -4.26 7.95 7.84
C PHE A 15 -4.84 8.87 8.91
N SER A 16 -4.50 8.65 10.19
CA SER A 16 -4.98 9.48 11.29
C SER A 16 -4.56 10.95 11.15
N VAL A 17 -3.32 11.24 10.73
CA VAL A 17 -2.87 12.61 10.45
C VAL A 17 -3.75 13.27 9.37
N GLY A 18 -4.03 12.54 8.29
CA GLY A 18 -4.94 13.01 7.23
C GLY A 18 -6.35 13.27 7.75
N TRP A 19 -6.91 12.34 8.54
CA TRP A 19 -8.23 12.47 9.15
C TRP A 19 -8.34 13.72 10.04
N PHE A 20 -7.34 13.96 10.89
CA PHE A 20 -7.31 15.15 11.74
C PHE A 20 -7.27 16.44 10.92
N LEU A 21 -6.47 16.50 9.84
CA LEU A 21 -6.40 17.68 8.99
C LEU A 21 -7.75 17.99 8.30
N VAL A 22 -8.42 16.96 7.77
CA VAL A 22 -9.71 17.12 7.09
C VAL A 22 -10.83 17.49 8.07
N MET A 23 -10.90 16.82 9.22
CA MET A 23 -11.95 17.10 10.22
C MET A 23 -11.78 18.48 10.87
N LYS A 24 -10.53 18.94 11.07
CA LYS A 24 -10.27 20.33 11.49
C LYS A 24 -10.88 21.34 10.53
N SER A 25 -10.66 21.13 9.24
CA SER A 25 -11.14 22.03 8.18
C SER A 25 -12.66 22.05 8.09
N LYS A 26 -13.33 20.92 8.37
CA LYS A 26 -14.79 20.79 8.24
C LYS A 26 -15.54 21.29 9.48
N LEU A 27 -14.99 21.09 10.68
CA LEU A 27 -15.68 21.38 11.94
C LEU A 27 -15.34 22.78 12.51
N ASN A 28 -14.30 23.46 12.01
CA ASN A 28 -13.77 24.73 12.55
C ASN A 28 -13.57 24.74 14.08
N ASN A 29 -13.42 23.55 14.69
CA ASN A 29 -13.25 23.37 16.11
C ASN A 29 -11.78 23.00 16.40
N VAL A 30 -11.25 23.57 17.48
CA VAL A 30 -9.85 23.41 17.90
C VAL A 30 -9.56 22.02 18.48
N ILE A 31 -10.60 21.32 18.97
CA ILE A 31 -10.47 20.00 19.61
C ILE A 31 -11.19 18.98 18.73
N ILE A 32 -10.43 18.08 18.13
CA ILE A 32 -10.96 16.95 17.37
C ILE A 32 -10.96 15.76 18.31
N SER A 33 -12.14 15.26 18.66
CA SER A 33 -12.25 14.02 19.42
C SER A 33 -11.82 12.83 18.55
N LEU A 34 -11.03 11.92 19.12
CA LEU A 34 -10.86 10.57 18.59
C LEU A 34 -12.21 9.87 18.68
N ASP A 35 -12.95 9.89 17.59
CA ASP A 35 -14.24 9.22 17.48
C ASP A 35 -14.04 7.77 17.01
N MET A 36 -14.94 6.87 17.43
CA MET A 36 -14.93 5.47 17.02
C MET A 36 -15.07 5.33 15.50
N SER A 37 -15.70 6.31 14.85
CA SER A 37 -15.79 6.41 13.39
C SER A 37 -14.44 6.41 12.70
N LEU A 38 -13.39 7.01 13.29
CA LEU A 38 -12.04 7.00 12.70
C LEU A 38 -11.57 5.58 12.46
N PHE A 39 -11.70 4.72 13.46
CA PHE A 39 -11.25 3.33 13.38
C PHE A 39 -12.04 2.56 12.33
N GLU A 40 -13.35 2.76 12.29
CA GLU A 40 -14.26 2.11 11.34
C GLU A 40 -13.88 2.43 9.88
N TYR A 41 -13.70 3.71 9.54
CA TYR A 41 -13.29 4.13 8.20
C TYR A 41 -11.82 3.82 7.88
N MET A 42 -10.97 3.61 8.88
CA MET A 42 -9.55 3.29 8.69
C MET A 42 -9.31 1.81 8.32
N ILE A 43 -10.19 0.90 8.73
CA ILE A 43 -10.06 -0.56 8.50
C ILE A 43 -9.78 -0.91 7.03
N PRO A 44 -10.55 -0.45 6.02
CA PRO A 44 -10.30 -0.85 4.64
C PRO A 44 -8.92 -0.41 4.14
N TYR A 45 -8.46 0.79 4.52
CA TYR A 45 -7.13 1.29 4.15
C TYR A 45 -6.02 0.51 4.85
N LEU A 46 -6.17 0.16 6.13
CA LEU A 46 -5.21 -0.68 6.85
C LEU A 46 -5.10 -2.07 6.24
N LEU A 47 -6.21 -2.69 5.84
CA LEU A 47 -6.21 -3.98 5.17
C LEU A 47 -5.54 -3.90 3.79
N CYS A 48 -5.85 -2.88 3.00
CA CYS A 48 -5.22 -2.65 1.70
C CYS A 48 -3.71 -2.46 1.85
N PHE A 49 -3.30 -1.58 2.77
CA PHE A 49 -1.89 -1.34 3.06
C PHE A 49 -1.19 -2.62 3.55
N SER A 50 -1.82 -3.36 4.46
CA SER A 50 -1.28 -4.63 4.98
C SER A 50 -1.11 -5.67 3.89
N SER A 51 -2.02 -5.74 2.90
CA SER A 51 -1.90 -6.66 1.76
C SER A 51 -0.65 -6.40 0.94
N VAL A 52 -0.36 -5.13 0.63
CA VAL A 52 0.83 -4.72 -0.12
C VAL A 52 2.08 -4.91 0.74
N ALA A 53 2.03 -4.56 2.02
CA ALA A 53 3.15 -4.72 2.93
C ALA A 53 3.58 -6.20 3.05
N LEU A 54 2.63 -7.15 3.08
CA LEU A 54 2.95 -8.58 3.04
C LEU A 54 3.74 -8.95 1.77
N LEU A 55 3.32 -8.49 0.59
CA LEU A 55 4.05 -8.75 -0.66
C LEU A 55 5.45 -8.14 -0.67
N THR A 56 5.64 -6.96 -0.06
CA THR A 56 6.99 -6.36 0.04
C THR A 56 7.93 -7.20 0.91
N THR A 57 7.42 -7.87 1.95
CA THR A 57 8.24 -8.79 2.75
C THR A 57 8.69 -10.02 1.96
N LEU A 58 7.88 -10.47 0.98
CA LEU A 58 8.25 -11.54 0.08
C LEU A 58 9.38 -11.15 -0.87
N VAL A 59 9.31 -9.94 -1.45
CA VAL A 59 10.37 -9.44 -2.34
C VAL A 59 11.70 -9.26 -1.60
N LYS A 60 11.66 -8.76 -0.36
CA LYS A 60 12.86 -8.62 0.48
C LYS A 60 13.54 -9.96 0.74
N MET A 61 12.77 -11.02 1.03
CA MET A 61 13.32 -12.36 1.24
C MET A 61 14.05 -12.90 0.01
N ASN A 62 13.57 -12.59 -1.20
CA ASN A 62 14.22 -13.05 -2.43
C ASN A 62 15.48 -12.21 -2.77
N GLY A 63 15.54 -10.95 -2.36
CA GLY A 63 16.68 -10.07 -2.58
C GLY A 63 17.82 -10.22 -1.55
N ASP A 64 17.48 -10.58 -0.31
CA ASP A 64 18.44 -10.79 0.77
C ASP A 64 18.67 -12.30 0.97
N THR A 65 19.61 -12.90 0.22
CA THR A 65 19.99 -14.30 0.40
C THR A 65 20.76 -14.57 1.71
N GLU A 66 21.13 -13.52 2.46
CA GLU A 66 22.04 -13.59 3.61
C GLU A 66 21.42 -13.12 4.95
N SER A 67 20.22 -12.54 4.96
CA SER A 67 19.61 -12.06 6.22
C SER A 67 18.76 -13.16 6.87
N GLU A 68 19.13 -13.56 8.11
CA GLU A 68 18.32 -14.42 9.00
C GLU A 68 17.05 -13.71 9.50
N ASP A 69 16.32 -13.06 8.59
CA ASP A 69 15.18 -12.24 8.96
C ASP A 69 13.95 -13.14 9.15
N ARG A 70 13.34 -13.12 10.36
CA ARG A 70 12.12 -13.89 10.70
C ARG A 70 10.88 -13.28 10.03
N SER A 71 10.90 -13.19 8.70
CA SER A 71 9.79 -12.70 7.88
C SER A 71 8.68 -13.76 7.79
N LEU A 72 7.42 -13.34 7.58
CA LEU A 72 6.31 -14.29 7.41
C LEU A 72 6.54 -15.26 6.24
N PRO A 73 7.08 -14.82 5.09
CA PRO A 73 7.47 -15.71 4.01
C PRO A 73 8.53 -16.75 4.38
N ALA A 74 9.50 -16.40 5.22
CA ALA A 74 10.55 -17.33 5.66
C ALA A 74 10.00 -18.42 6.59
N LEU A 75 8.97 -18.12 7.38
CA LEU A 75 8.36 -19.05 8.34
C LEU A 75 7.28 -19.94 7.71
N TYR A 76 6.43 -19.38 6.86
CA TYR A 76 5.24 -20.07 6.31
C TYR A 76 5.36 -20.40 4.83
N GLY A 77 6.33 -19.81 4.12
CA GLY A 77 6.52 -19.98 2.69
C GLY A 77 5.82 -18.92 1.84
N LYS A 78 6.18 -18.91 0.55
CA LYS A 78 5.69 -17.95 -0.46
C LYS A 78 4.18 -18.04 -0.69
N MET A 79 3.65 -19.25 -0.86
CA MET A 79 2.24 -19.47 -1.20
C MET A 79 1.22 -18.95 -0.18
N PRO A 80 1.33 -19.27 1.12
CA PRO A 80 0.37 -18.76 2.10
C PRO A 80 0.46 -17.24 2.24
N THR A 81 1.64 -16.64 2.06
CA THR A 81 1.78 -15.17 2.07
C THR A 81 1.02 -14.53 0.91
N LEU A 82 1.12 -15.08 -0.31
CA LEU A 82 0.38 -14.59 -1.46
C LEU A 82 -1.14 -14.72 -1.25
N ILE A 83 -1.61 -15.88 -0.77
CA ILE A 83 -3.03 -16.11 -0.49
C ILE A 83 -3.53 -15.16 0.60
N LEU A 84 -2.77 -14.97 1.67
CA LEU A 84 -3.13 -14.05 2.76
C LEU A 84 -3.23 -12.60 2.27
N SER A 85 -2.31 -12.16 1.40
CA SER A 85 -2.38 -10.84 0.78
C SER A 85 -3.64 -10.66 -0.08
N LEU A 86 -4.02 -11.68 -0.85
CA LEU A 86 -5.25 -11.68 -1.65
C LEU A 86 -6.49 -11.62 -0.75
N ILE A 87 -6.50 -12.37 0.35
CA ILE A 87 -7.61 -12.33 1.32
C ILE A 87 -7.76 -10.92 1.89
N PHE A 88 -6.66 -10.28 2.30
CA PHE A 88 -6.72 -8.92 2.87
C PHE A 88 -7.26 -7.88 1.89
N ILE A 89 -6.88 -7.92 0.61
CA ILE A 89 -7.43 -6.96 -0.37
C ILE A 89 -8.91 -7.24 -0.67
N CYS A 90 -9.33 -8.51 -0.70
CA CYS A 90 -10.75 -8.87 -0.85
C CYS A 90 -11.60 -8.44 0.34
N VAL A 91 -11.11 -8.65 1.58
CA VAL A 91 -11.80 -8.18 2.79
C VAL A 91 -11.84 -6.65 2.82
N SER A 92 -10.74 -5.98 2.47
CA SER A 92 -10.69 -4.52 2.33
C SER A 92 -11.79 -4.00 1.39
N PHE A 93 -11.96 -4.64 0.22
CA PHE A 93 -13.01 -4.28 -0.73
C PHE A 93 -14.42 -4.45 -0.16
N VAL A 94 -14.71 -5.60 0.48
CA VAL A 94 -16.03 -5.85 1.08
C VAL A 94 -16.34 -4.85 2.19
N VAL A 95 -15.36 -4.59 3.07
CA VAL A 95 -15.51 -3.61 4.15
C VAL A 95 -15.71 -2.21 3.57
N ALA A 96 -14.92 -1.79 2.58
CA ALA A 96 -15.08 -0.47 1.96
C ALA A 96 -16.47 -0.28 1.31
N LEU A 97 -17.00 -1.33 0.67
CA LEU A 97 -18.35 -1.30 0.11
C LEU A 97 -19.43 -1.16 1.18
N GLN A 98 -19.30 -1.89 2.29
CA GLN A 98 -20.26 -1.83 3.40
C GLN A 98 -20.30 -0.43 4.05
N HIS A 99 -19.16 0.23 4.16
CA HIS A 99 -19.05 1.59 4.69
C HIS A 99 -19.36 2.68 3.66
N GLY A 100 -19.67 2.32 2.42
CA GLY A 100 -19.97 3.27 1.35
C GLY A 100 -18.79 4.16 0.99
N ASP A 101 -17.54 3.70 1.16
CA ASP A 101 -16.33 4.44 0.78
C ASP A 101 -16.02 4.20 -0.71
N PRO A 102 -16.31 5.17 -1.61
CA PRO A 102 -16.08 4.99 -3.04
C PRO A 102 -14.59 4.96 -3.39
N LEU A 103 -13.72 5.62 -2.63
CA LEU A 103 -12.29 5.68 -2.91
C LEU A 103 -11.62 4.34 -2.61
N ALA A 104 -11.82 3.82 -1.40
CA ALA A 104 -11.25 2.53 -1.00
C ALA A 104 -11.83 1.37 -1.82
N SER A 105 -13.15 1.36 -2.07
CA SER A 105 -13.80 0.27 -2.79
C SER A 105 -13.35 0.20 -4.25
N THR A 106 -13.30 1.32 -4.97
CA THR A 106 -12.85 1.34 -6.37
C THR A 106 -11.37 1.01 -6.49
N ALA A 107 -10.52 1.58 -5.62
CA ALA A 107 -9.08 1.29 -5.62
C ALA A 107 -8.80 -0.19 -5.33
N ALA A 108 -9.48 -0.79 -4.34
CA ALA A 108 -9.34 -2.20 -4.02
C ALA A 108 -9.84 -3.09 -5.16
N LEU A 109 -11.00 -2.80 -5.75
CA LEU A 109 -11.57 -3.58 -6.85
C LEU A 109 -10.65 -3.64 -8.06
N VAL A 110 -10.09 -2.50 -8.47
CA VAL A 110 -9.14 -2.43 -9.61
C VAL A 110 -7.81 -3.10 -9.28
N SER A 111 -7.46 -3.20 -7.99
CA SER A 111 -6.23 -3.85 -7.53
C SER A 111 -6.33 -5.38 -7.48
N ILE A 112 -7.51 -5.95 -7.16
CA ILE A 112 -7.72 -7.39 -6.99
C ILE A 112 -7.17 -8.26 -8.14
N PRO A 113 -7.38 -7.94 -9.44
CA PRO A 113 -6.85 -8.74 -10.54
C PRO A 113 -5.33 -8.96 -10.46
N PHE A 114 -4.57 -7.95 -10.04
CA PHE A 114 -3.11 -8.07 -9.91
C PHE A 114 -2.71 -9.07 -8.82
N PHE A 115 -3.43 -9.09 -7.68
CA PHE A 115 -3.21 -10.09 -6.63
C PHE A 115 -3.61 -11.50 -7.08
N VAL A 116 -4.73 -11.64 -7.79
CA VAL A 116 -5.18 -12.93 -8.35
C VAL A 116 -4.14 -13.49 -9.32
N PHE A 117 -3.68 -12.68 -10.29
CA PHE A 117 -2.63 -13.09 -11.23
C PHE A 117 -1.34 -13.49 -10.52
N THR A 118 -0.98 -12.79 -9.44
CA THR A 118 0.21 -13.10 -8.63
C THR A 118 0.09 -14.47 -7.96
N VAL A 119 -1.08 -14.81 -7.39
CA VAL A 119 -1.32 -16.12 -6.75
C VAL A 119 -1.27 -17.26 -7.79
N ILE A 120 -1.82 -17.03 -8.98
CA ILE A 120 -1.87 -18.05 -10.05
C ILE A 120 -0.49 -18.28 -10.67
N ARG A 121 0.17 -17.22 -11.15
CA ARG A 121 1.40 -17.31 -11.94
C ARG A 121 2.67 -17.38 -11.10
N ARG A 122 2.67 -16.72 -9.94
CA ARG A 122 3.75 -16.73 -8.94
C ARG A 122 5.10 -16.19 -9.42
N PHE A 123 5.13 -15.53 -10.58
CA PHE A 123 6.33 -14.86 -11.09
C PHE A 123 6.66 -13.62 -10.26
N GLU A 124 7.94 -13.32 -10.10
CA GLU A 124 8.39 -12.16 -9.32
C GLU A 124 7.92 -10.84 -9.93
N LYS A 125 7.86 -10.76 -11.27
CA LYS A 125 7.27 -9.62 -11.97
C LYS A 125 5.81 -9.37 -11.60
N ASP A 126 5.01 -10.42 -11.41
CA ASP A 126 3.61 -10.27 -11.03
C ASP A 126 3.49 -9.81 -9.57
N VAL A 127 4.35 -10.31 -8.67
CA VAL A 127 4.47 -9.81 -7.28
C VAL A 127 4.80 -8.32 -7.27
N LEU A 128 5.78 -7.90 -8.08
CA LEU A 128 6.20 -6.50 -8.15
C LEU A 128 5.09 -5.59 -8.70
N ARG A 129 4.32 -6.08 -9.68
CA ARG A 129 3.12 -5.41 -10.19
C ARG A 129 2.03 -5.29 -9.13
N ALA A 130 1.77 -6.36 -8.36
CA ALA A 130 0.82 -6.36 -7.24
C ALA A 130 1.26 -5.50 -6.04
N ILE A 131 2.52 -5.03 -6.01
CA ILE A 131 2.97 -4.01 -5.07
C ILE A 131 2.81 -2.62 -5.68
N ARG A 132 3.40 -2.39 -6.86
CA ARG A 132 3.51 -1.04 -7.45
C ARG A 132 2.17 -0.51 -7.95
N TYR A 133 1.37 -1.34 -8.62
CA TYR A 133 0.13 -0.87 -9.23
C TYR A 133 -0.95 -0.51 -8.20
N PRO A 134 -1.21 -1.28 -7.13
CA PRO A 134 -2.17 -0.86 -6.11
C PRO A 134 -1.82 0.48 -5.45
N ILE A 135 -0.53 0.73 -5.18
CA ILE A 135 -0.06 2.03 -4.67
C ILE A 135 -0.35 3.15 -5.68
N PHE A 136 -0.05 2.91 -6.96
CA PHE A 136 -0.34 3.87 -8.02
C PHE A 136 -1.85 4.11 -8.18
N ILE A 137 -2.66 3.05 -8.21
CA ILE A 137 -4.12 3.10 -8.37
C ILE A 137 -4.76 3.91 -7.25
N LEU A 138 -4.37 3.66 -5.99
CA LEU A 138 -4.89 4.43 -4.84
C LEU A 138 -4.55 5.92 -4.97
N ASN A 139 -3.31 6.25 -5.34
CA ASN A 139 -2.91 7.64 -5.57
C ASN A 139 -3.67 8.26 -6.75
N PHE A 140 -3.85 7.52 -7.84
CA PHE A 140 -4.58 7.98 -9.03
C PHE A 140 -6.03 8.32 -8.71
N PHE A 141 -6.75 7.46 -7.98
CA PHE A 141 -8.12 7.78 -7.56
C PHE A 141 -8.16 8.92 -6.54
N THR A 142 -7.17 9.02 -5.65
CA THR A 142 -7.08 10.12 -4.69
C THR A 142 -6.87 11.46 -5.41
N LEU A 143 -6.07 11.48 -6.48
CA LEU A 143 -5.84 12.68 -7.31
C LEU A 143 -7.11 13.20 -7.96
N SER A 144 -8.07 12.33 -8.29
CA SER A 144 -9.37 12.75 -8.81
C SER A 144 -10.19 13.55 -7.78
N ILE A 145 -9.95 13.35 -6.49
CA ILE A 145 -10.62 14.05 -5.38
C ILE A 145 -9.79 15.25 -4.90
N TYR A 146 -8.47 15.07 -4.79
CA TYR A 146 -7.52 16.08 -4.32
C TYR A 146 -6.39 16.28 -5.35
N PRO A 147 -6.61 17.07 -6.41
CA PRO A 147 -5.64 17.25 -7.49
C PRO A 147 -4.30 17.82 -7.01
N TRP A 148 -4.31 18.61 -5.93
CA TRP A 148 -3.10 19.21 -5.37
C TRP A 148 -2.11 18.20 -4.79
N LEU A 149 -2.54 16.96 -4.53
CA LEU A 149 -1.66 15.85 -4.16
C LEU A 149 -0.64 15.52 -5.27
N SER A 150 -0.91 15.90 -6.52
CA SER A 150 0.02 15.67 -7.65
C SER A 150 1.35 16.37 -7.45
N VAL A 151 1.35 17.57 -6.87
CA VAL A 151 2.55 18.38 -6.67
C VAL A 151 3.56 17.68 -5.76
N PRO A 152 3.23 17.31 -4.50
CA PRO A 152 4.19 16.60 -3.65
C PRO A 152 4.56 15.22 -4.19
N LEU A 153 3.66 14.52 -4.91
CA LEU A 153 3.97 13.24 -5.54
C LEU A 153 5.02 13.38 -6.64
N LEU A 154 4.86 14.35 -7.55
CA LEU A 154 5.83 14.62 -8.62
C LEU A 154 7.18 15.06 -8.05
N ILE A 155 7.17 15.97 -7.07
CA ILE A 155 8.40 16.42 -6.40
C ILE A 155 9.12 15.21 -5.77
N THR A 156 8.42 14.39 -5.01
CA THR A 156 9.01 13.21 -4.35
C THR A 156 9.56 12.22 -5.38
N PHE A 157 8.82 11.99 -6.47
CA PHE A 157 9.24 11.09 -7.54
C PHE A 157 10.53 11.54 -8.22
N TYR A 158 10.60 12.81 -8.66
CA TYR A 158 11.78 13.33 -9.35
C TYR A 158 12.98 13.53 -8.43
N LEU A 159 12.78 13.97 -7.18
CA LEU A 159 13.86 14.07 -6.20
C LEU A 159 14.44 12.70 -5.88
N SER A 160 13.59 11.69 -5.66
CA SER A 160 14.05 10.32 -5.47
C SER A 160 14.83 9.85 -6.70
N LYS A 161 14.30 10.08 -7.90
CA LYS A 161 14.95 9.70 -9.15
C LYS A 161 16.34 10.32 -9.31
N TYR A 162 16.46 11.61 -9.01
CA TYR A 162 17.73 12.32 -9.02
C TYR A 162 18.71 11.76 -7.99
N TYR A 163 18.25 11.54 -6.76
CA TYR A 163 19.07 11.01 -5.67
C TYR A 163 19.64 9.62 -6.00
N TYR A 164 18.81 8.70 -6.47
CA TYR A 164 19.25 7.34 -6.80
C TYR A 164 20.17 7.29 -8.01
N TRP A 165 19.90 8.12 -9.02
CA TRP A 165 20.77 8.24 -10.18
C TRP A 165 22.14 8.79 -9.78
N HIS A 166 22.20 9.91 -9.05
CA HIS A 166 23.47 10.54 -8.68
C HIS A 166 24.29 9.70 -7.69
N ARG A 167 23.65 9.03 -6.73
CA ARG A 167 24.36 8.31 -5.67
C ARG A 167 24.71 6.86 -6.03
N PHE A 168 23.84 6.18 -6.78
CA PHE A 168 23.92 4.73 -7.00
C PHE A 168 23.96 4.35 -8.47
N ASP A 169 23.87 5.30 -9.40
CA ASP A 169 23.72 5.06 -10.84
C ASP A 169 22.51 4.16 -11.18
N LEU A 170 21.46 4.27 -10.36
CA LEU A 170 20.22 3.48 -10.48
C LEU A 170 19.06 4.34 -10.97
N HIS A 171 18.35 3.86 -12.00
CA HIS A 171 17.12 4.48 -12.48
C HIS A 171 15.90 4.05 -11.64
N TYR A 172 15.82 4.58 -10.42
CA TYR A 172 14.74 4.32 -9.46
C TYR A 172 14.22 5.64 -8.86
N PRO A 173 12.90 5.84 -8.62
CA PRO A 173 11.80 4.90 -8.78
C PRO A 173 11.33 4.77 -10.23
N THR A 174 10.88 3.56 -10.61
CA THR A 174 10.32 3.25 -11.93
C THR A 174 9.04 2.44 -11.81
N PHE A 175 8.10 2.69 -12.72
CA PHE A 175 6.89 1.88 -12.87
C PHE A 175 7.10 0.68 -13.78
N LEU A 176 8.19 0.67 -14.56
CA LEU A 176 8.53 -0.43 -15.44
C LEU A 176 8.96 -1.64 -14.59
N VAL A 177 8.35 -2.78 -14.89
CA VAL A 177 8.75 -4.08 -14.34
C VAL A 177 9.40 -4.82 -15.51
N ASP A 178 10.72 -4.95 -15.46
CA ASP A 178 11.51 -5.52 -16.55
C ASP A 178 11.02 -6.92 -16.92
N HIS A 179 11.13 -7.22 -18.20
CA HIS A 179 10.73 -8.49 -18.78
C HIS A 179 11.99 -9.34 -18.96
N ASP A 180 12.33 -10.08 -17.92
CA ASP A 180 13.04 -11.34 -18.11
C ASP A 180 12.01 -12.45 -18.43
#